data_AF-A0AAW1X3Z7-F1
#
_entry.id   AF-A0AAW1X3Z7-F1
#
_cell.length_a   1.000
_cell.length_b   1.000
_cell.length_c   1.000
_cell.angle_alpha   90.00
_cell.angle_beta   90.00
_cell.angle_gamma   90.00
#
_symmetry.space_group_name_H-M   'P 1'
#
loop_
_entity.id
_entity.type
_entity.pdbx_description
1 polymer ?
#
loop_
_entity_poly.entity_id
_entity_poly.type
_entity_poly.pdbx_seq_one_letter_code
_entity_poly.pdbx_strand_id
1 'polypeptide(L)'
;MFLDHFKKQASHFLQERYKSARLTFTDVTSAELWAEEATNGDPCSPDAKTMTKIAAASFEMEDYWRIVDILHRKLYNVDWKEWRQSYKA
;
A
#
# COMPACT_ATOMS: atom_id res chain seq x y z
N MET A 1 -13.88 -2.67 26.51
CA MET A 1 -12.65 -1.90 26.21
C MET A 1 -11.43 -2.80 26.00
N PHE A 2 -11.10 -3.73 26.91
CA PHE A 2 -9.90 -4.59 26.79
C PHE A 2 -9.86 -5.49 25.54
N LEU A 3 -10.98 -6.14 25.24
CA LEU A 3 -11.11 -7.10 24.13
C LEU A 3 -10.95 -6.44 22.75
N ASP A 4 -11.38 -5.19 22.63
CA ASP A 4 -11.34 -4.43 21.37
C ASP A 4 -9.92 -3.94 21.07
N HIS A 5 -9.20 -3.48 22.10
CA HIS A 5 -7.77 -3.15 22.00
C HIS A 5 -6.94 -4.38 21.63
N PHE A 6 -7.20 -5.53 22.27
CA PHE A 6 -6.54 -6.78 21.96
C PHE A 6 -6.78 -7.22 20.50
N LYS A 7 -8.02 -7.13 20.01
CA LYS A 7 -8.35 -7.43 18.60
C LYS A 7 -7.60 -6.51 17.63
N LYS A 8 -7.54 -5.21 17.91
CA LYS A 8 -6.83 -4.24 17.08
C LYS A 8 -5.33 -4.52 17.03
N GLN A 9 -4.73 -4.81 18.19
CA GLN A 9 -3.31 -5.15 18.29
C GLN A 9 -2.97 -6.48 17.58
N ALA A 10 -3.80 -7.50 17.76
CA ALA A 10 -3.63 -8.79 17.07
C ALA A 10 -3.77 -8.65 15.54
N SER A 11 -4.76 -7.87 15.07
CA SER A 11 -4.97 -7.64 13.63
C SER A 11 -3.79 -6.89 13.01
N HIS A 12 -3.30 -5.83 13.66
CA HIS A 12 -2.11 -5.11 13.22
C HIS A 12 -0.88 -6.03 13.18
N PHE A 13 -0.67 -6.85 14.21
CA PHE A 13 0.44 -7.80 14.24
C PHE A 13 0.38 -8.82 13.09
N LEU A 14 -0.80 -9.38 12.81
CA LEU A 14 -0.99 -10.33 11.71
C LEU A 14 -0.77 -9.67 10.35
N GLN A 15 -1.25 -8.43 10.16
CA GLN A 15 -1.01 -7.66 8.93
C GLN A 15 0.48 -7.40 8.70
N GLU A 16 1.22 -7.01 9.73
CA GLU A 16 2.67 -6.82 9.65
C GLU A 16 3.39 -8.14 9.29
N ARG A 17 3.02 -9.26 9.92
CA ARG A 17 3.58 -10.57 9.60
C ARG A 17 3.30 -11.00 8.17
N TYR A 18 2.09 -10.75 7.67
CA TYR A 18 1.74 -11.02 6.29
C TYR A 18 2.55 -10.15 5.31
N LYS A 19 2.71 -8.84 5.59
CA LYS A 19 3.54 -7.93 4.78
C LYS A 19 4.99 -8.42 4.72
N SER A 20 5.59 -8.79 5.87
CA SER A 20 6.95 -9.34 5.91
C SER A 20 7.09 -10.67 5.17
N ALA A 21 6.13 -11.58 5.37
CA ALA A 21 6.14 -12.86 4.67
C ALA A 21 6.02 -12.66 3.16
N ARG A 22 5.13 -11.79 2.69
CA ARG A 22 5.01 -11.46 1.27
C ARG A 22 6.32 -10.90 0.72
N LEU A 23 6.93 -9.92 1.37
CA LEU A 23 8.24 -9.37 0.97
C LEU A 23 9.35 -10.44 0.89
N THR A 24 9.31 -11.44 1.79
CA THR A 24 10.35 -12.48 1.86
C THR A 24 10.13 -13.62 0.86
N PHE A 25 8.87 -13.98 0.61
CA PHE A 25 8.51 -15.16 -0.19
C PHE A 25 8.09 -14.82 -1.63
N THR A 26 7.81 -13.54 -1.92
CA THR A 26 7.51 -13.05 -3.27
C THR A 26 8.51 -11.96 -3.62
N ASP A 27 8.81 -11.78 -4.90
CA ASP A 27 9.68 -10.72 -5.42
C ASP A 27 9.01 -9.34 -5.33
N VAL A 28 8.33 -9.05 -4.22
CA VAL A 28 7.62 -7.80 -3.97
C VAL A 28 8.59 -6.85 -3.28
N THR A 29 8.73 -5.63 -3.78
CA THR A 29 9.60 -4.61 -3.17
C THR A 29 8.87 -3.80 -2.11
N SER A 30 9.63 -3.07 -1.29
CA SER A 30 9.03 -2.13 -0.32
C SER A 30 8.27 -1.00 -1.02
N ALA A 31 8.71 -0.58 -2.21
CA ALA A 31 8.05 0.45 -3.00
C ALA A 31 6.66 0.03 -3.48
N GLU A 32 6.50 -1.23 -3.92
CA GLU A 32 5.18 -1.79 -4.26
C GLU A 32 4.22 -1.77 -3.07
N LEU A 33 4.71 -2.16 -1.88
CA LEU A 33 3.90 -2.16 -0.67
C LEU A 33 3.44 -0.74 -0.29
N TRP A 34 4.32 0.25 -0.41
CA TRP A 34 3.96 1.63 -0.14
C TRP A 34 2.95 2.17 -1.15
N ALA A 35 3.14 1.89 -2.44
CA ALA A 35 2.20 2.30 -3.49
C ALA A 35 0.82 1.65 -3.30
N GLU A 36 0.76 0.34 -3.01
CA GLU A 36 -0.50 -0.38 -2.77
C GLU A 36 -1.23 0.15 -1.52
N GLU A 37 -0.49 0.44 -0.44
CA GLU A 37 -1.06 1.01 0.78
C GLU A 37 -1.55 2.44 0.57
N ALA A 38 -0.76 3.29 -0.09
CA ALA A 38 -1.15 4.67 -0.38
C ALA A 38 -2.37 4.76 -1.29
N THR A 39 -2.55 3.79 -2.20
CA THR A 39 -3.68 3.73 -3.14
C THR A 39 -4.78 2.77 -2.72
N ASN A 40 -4.84 2.42 -1.42
CA ASN A 40 -5.85 1.52 -0.89
C ASN A 40 -7.27 2.17 -0.89
N GLY A 41 -8.31 1.35 -0.68
CA GLY A 41 -9.71 1.80 -0.68
C GLY A 41 -10.16 2.55 0.58
N ASP A 42 -9.29 2.74 1.58
CA ASP A 42 -9.68 3.34 2.85
C ASP A 42 -10.13 4.80 2.68
N PRO A 43 -11.03 5.33 3.53
CA PRO A 43 -11.45 6.72 3.43
C PRO A 43 -10.35 7.72 3.85
N CYS A 44 -9.26 7.26 4.46
CA CYS A 44 -8.17 8.09 4.94
C CYS A 44 -7.19 8.47 3.82
N SER A 45 -6.68 9.70 3.88
CA SER A 45 -5.60 10.16 3.00
C SER A 45 -4.31 9.38 3.26
N PRO A 46 -3.44 9.22 2.24
CA PRO A 46 -2.14 8.62 2.41
C PRO A 46 -1.30 9.39 3.43
N ASP A 47 -0.57 8.67 4.27
CA ASP A 47 0.33 9.26 5.25
C ASP A 47 1.51 9.98 4.56
N ALA A 48 1.83 11.20 5.00
CA ALA A 48 2.86 12.03 4.37
C ALA A 48 4.24 11.37 4.38
N LYS A 49 4.57 10.62 5.44
CA LYS A 49 5.84 9.89 5.53
C LYS A 49 5.89 8.75 4.51
N THR A 50 4.78 8.05 4.27
CA THR A 50 4.69 7.07 3.18
C THR A 50 4.86 7.74 1.81
N MET A 51 4.23 8.90 1.58
CA MET A 51 4.40 9.65 0.33
C MET A 51 5.84 10.08 0.09
N THR A 52 6.56 10.54 1.13
CA THR A 52 7.99 10.86 1.03
C THR A 52 8.83 9.65 0.64
N LYS A 53 8.54 8.46 1.19
CA LYS A 53 9.25 7.23 0.83
C LYS A 53 9.01 6.82 -0.62
N ILE A 54 7.78 6.92 -1.09
CA ILE A 54 7.43 6.65 -2.50
C ILE A 54 8.19 7.62 -3.42
N ALA A 55 8.16 8.91 -3.10
CA ALA A 55 8.87 9.92 -3.88
C ALA A 55 10.38 9.66 -3.93
N ALA A 56 11.00 9.30 -2.81
CA ALA A 56 12.41 8.93 -2.78
C ALA A 56 12.70 7.67 -3.61
N ALA A 57 11.86 6.63 -3.50
CA ALA A 57 12.02 5.38 -4.25
C ALA A 57 11.83 5.57 -5.77
N SER A 58 11.02 6.54 -6.21
CA SER A 58 10.79 6.80 -7.64
C SER A 58 12.01 7.29 -8.42
N PHE A 59 13.12 7.65 -7.76
CA PHE A 59 14.39 7.96 -8.42
C PHE A 59 15.17 6.71 -8.82
N GLU A 60 14.87 5.55 -8.23
CA GLU A 60 15.46 4.27 -8.59
C GLU A 60 14.65 3.61 -9.70
N MET A 61 15.30 3.21 -10.80
CA MET A 61 14.59 2.69 -12.00
C MET A 61 13.73 1.46 -11.67
N GLU A 62 14.24 0.56 -10.82
CA GLU A 62 13.52 -0.66 -10.44
C GLU A 62 12.28 -0.35 -9.61
N ASP A 63 12.41 0.47 -8.57
CA ASP A 63 11.25 0.84 -7.75
C ASP A 63 10.27 1.74 -8.51
N TYR A 64 10.75 2.58 -9.44
CA TYR A 64 9.90 3.41 -10.28
C TYR A 64 8.91 2.56 -11.10
N TRP A 65 9.39 1.55 -11.85
CA TRP A 65 8.48 0.76 -12.69
C TRP A 65 7.46 -0.02 -11.86
N ARG A 66 7.89 -0.47 -10.68
CA ARG A 66 7.03 -1.15 -9.70
C ARG A 66 5.94 -0.23 -9.16
N ILE A 67 6.27 1.00 -8.78
CA ILE A 67 5.30 2.01 -8.34
C ILE A 67 4.32 2.31 -9.47
N VAL A 68 4.82 2.56 -10.68
CA VAL A 68 3.99 2.89 -11.86
C VAL A 68 3.07 1.74 -12.22
N ASP A 69 3.49 0.47 -12.12
CA ASP A 69 2.62 -0.68 -12.38
C ASP A 69 1.39 -0.70 -11.44
N ILE A 70 1.59 -0.43 -10.15
CA ILE A 70 0.48 -0.30 -9.19
C ILE A 70 -0.46 0.83 -9.61
N LEU A 71 0.07 2.03 -9.89
CA LEU A 71 -0.75 3.18 -10.29
C LEU A 71 -1.53 2.89 -11.58
N HIS A 72 -0.87 2.32 -12.59
CA HIS A 72 -1.50 1.90 -13.84
C HIS A 72 -2.65 0.93 -13.58
N ARG A 73 -2.46 -0.09 -12.72
CA ARG A 73 -3.53 -1.03 -12.38
C ARG A 73 -4.73 -0.36 -11.70
N LYS A 74 -4.51 0.62 -10.82
CA LYS A 74 -5.61 1.37 -10.16
C LYS A 74 -6.33 2.32 -11.12
N LEU A 75 -5.64 2.83 -12.14
CA LEU A 75 -6.18 3.79 -13.11
C LEU A 75 -6.76 3.12 -14.36
N TYR A 76 -6.39 1.87 -14.65
CA TYR A 76 -6.76 1.17 -15.90
C TYR A 76 -8.27 1.01 -16.10
N ASN A 77 -9.02 0.70 -15.04
CA ASN A 77 -10.48 0.58 -15.12
C ASN A 77 -11.12 1.01 -13.80
N VAL A 78 -11.69 2.21 -13.80
CA VAL A 78 -12.31 2.81 -12.61
C VAL A 78 -13.71 2.26 -12.42
N ASP A 79 -13.84 1.22 -11.60
CA ASP A 79 -15.14 0.75 -11.09
C ASP A 79 -15.67 1.75 -10.04
N TRP A 80 -16.97 2.02 -10.06
CA TRP A 80 -17.61 2.86 -9.03
C TRP A 80 -17.37 2.32 -7.62
N LYS A 81 -17.17 1.01 -7.42
CA LYS A 81 -16.86 0.42 -6.11
C LYS A 81 -15.44 0.75 -5.64
N GLU A 82 -14.51 0.91 -6.58
CA GLU A 82 -13.07 1.08 -6.31
C GLU A 82 -12.59 2.50 -6.59
N TRP A 83 -13.50 3.45 -6.81
CA TRP A 83 -13.21 4.83 -7.18
C TRP A 83 -12.18 5.52 -6.26
N ARG A 84 -12.15 5.16 -4.97
CA ARG A 84 -11.19 5.70 -4.01
C ARG A 84 -9.77 5.29 -4.32
N GLN A 85 -9.56 4.05 -4.76
CA GLN A 85 -8.24 3.56 -5.14
C GLN A 85 -7.71 4.34 -6.34
N SER A 86 -8.57 4.54 -7.35
CA SER A 86 -8.22 5.33 -8.53
C SER A 86 -8.04 6.82 -8.23
N TYR A 87 -8.79 7.37 -7.28
CA TYR A 87 -8.63 8.78 -6.87
C TYR A 87 -7.32 9.03 -6.10
N LYS A 88 -6.84 8.04 -5.34
CA LYS A 88 -5.58 8.15 -4.59
C LYS A 88 -4.35 7.83 -5.42
N ALA A 89 -4.50 7.05 -6.50
CA ALA A 89 -3.45 6.73 -7.45
C ALA A 89 -3.07 7.94 -8.30
#